data_AF-A0A5J4QTD0-F1
#
_entry.id   AF-A0A5J4QTD0-F1
#
_cell.length_a   1.000
_cell.length_b   1.000
_cell.length_c   1.000
_cell.angle_alpha   90.00
_cell.angle_beta   90.00
_cell.angle_gamma   90.00
#
_symmetry.space_group_name_H-M   'P 1'
#
loop_
_entity.id
_entity.type
_entity.pdbx_description
1 polymer ?
#
loop_
_entity_poly.entity_id
_entity_poly.type
_entity_poly.pdbx_seq_one_letter_code
_entity_poly.pdbx_strand_id
1 'polypeptide(L)'
;MKEDINVPNFIPYIQKHEFEALLFASNTGFENFYEQEVFEQTAGIIHKYNNPEEINTHPNTAPSKRLMDIIKSYEKVVDGNLIALEINIKTILEKCPRFRDWVESLVEIASED
;
A
#
# COMPACT_ATOMS: atom_id res chain seq x y z
N MET A 1 -10.11 9.60 17.93
CA MET A 1 -9.59 10.49 16.87
C MET A 1 -10.64 11.42 16.29
N LYS A 2 -11.76 10.91 15.75
CA LYS A 2 -12.85 11.79 15.24
C LYS A 2 -13.39 12.72 16.32
N GLU A 3 -13.74 12.15 17.48
CA GLU A 3 -14.25 12.89 18.65
C GLU A 3 -13.22 13.85 19.23
N ASP A 4 -11.94 13.47 19.24
CA ASP A 4 -10.84 14.30 19.78
C ASP A 4 -10.56 15.55 18.93
N ILE A 5 -10.72 15.45 17.60
CA ILE A 5 -10.45 16.55 16.65
C ILE A 5 -11.68 17.44 16.46
N ASN A 6 -12.90 16.91 16.62
CA ASN A 6 -14.17 17.63 16.59
C ASN A 6 -14.36 18.57 15.38
N VAL A 7 -13.99 18.09 14.18
CA VAL A 7 -14.23 18.77 12.90
C VAL A 7 -15.29 17.98 12.12
N PRO A 8 -16.44 18.57 11.73
CA PRO A 8 -17.55 17.85 11.12
C PRO A 8 -17.19 17.02 9.88
N ASN A 9 -16.31 17.54 9.03
CA ASN A 9 -15.94 16.93 7.76
C ASN A 9 -14.60 16.18 7.83
N PHE A 10 -14.12 15.88 9.05
CA PHE A 10 -12.89 15.13 9.23
C PHE A 10 -13.18 13.63 9.33
N ILE A 11 -12.72 12.89 8.33
CA ILE A 11 -12.87 11.43 8.23
C ILE A 11 -11.48 10.82 8.47
N PRO A 12 -11.16 10.46 9.73
CA PRO A 12 -9.81 10.09 10.13
C PRO A 12 -9.32 8.81 9.47
N TYR A 13 -8.10 8.85 8.94
CA TYR A 13 -7.34 7.67 8.56
C TYR A 13 -5.87 7.83 8.90
N ILE A 14 -5.29 6.75 9.41
CA ILE A 14 -3.85 6.61 9.60
C ILE A 14 -3.44 5.36 8.84
N GLN A 15 -2.64 5.55 7.79
CA GLN A 15 -1.90 4.44 7.19
C GLN A 15 -0.97 3.87 8.26
N LYS A 16 -1.23 2.62 8.68
CA LYS A 16 -0.53 1.98 9.81
C LYS A 16 0.99 1.95 9.60
N HIS A 17 1.42 1.76 8.35
CA HIS A 17 2.81 1.74 7.92
C HIS A 17 3.02 2.74 6.76
N GLU A 18 4.07 2.59 5.99
CA GLU A 18 4.33 3.49 4.85
C GLU A 18 3.37 3.20 3.68
N PHE A 19 3.30 4.15 2.73
CA PHE A 19 2.57 3.97 1.47
C PHE A 19 2.99 2.68 0.74
N GLU A 20 4.28 2.34 0.78
CA GLU A 20 4.84 1.16 0.12
C GLU A 20 4.25 -0.16 0.63
N ALA A 21 3.62 -0.17 1.82
CA ALA A 21 2.89 -1.35 2.28
C ALA A 21 1.75 -1.71 1.31
N LEU A 22 1.07 -0.71 0.75
CA LEU A 22 -0.02 -0.89 -0.21
C LEU A 22 0.49 -1.48 -1.54
N LEU A 23 1.75 -1.22 -1.91
CA LEU A 23 2.35 -1.74 -3.14
C LEU A 23 2.55 -3.26 -3.10
N PHE A 24 2.50 -3.87 -1.93
CA PHE A 24 2.52 -5.33 -1.79
C PHE A 24 1.12 -5.98 -1.90
N ALA A 25 0.09 -5.23 -2.31
CA ALA A 25 -1.24 -5.79 -2.57
C ALA A 25 -1.26 -6.78 -3.75
N SER A 26 -0.38 -6.60 -4.73
CA SER A 26 -0.17 -7.55 -5.83
C SER A 26 1.25 -7.48 -6.36
N ASN A 27 1.70 -8.58 -6.96
CA ASN A 27 3.01 -8.65 -7.59
C ASN A 27 3.03 -8.07 -9.01
N THR A 28 1.87 -7.85 -9.63
CA THR A 28 1.72 -7.43 -11.03
C THR A 28 2.50 -6.15 -11.35
N GLY A 29 2.50 -5.17 -10.44
CA GLY A 29 3.29 -3.95 -10.63
C GLY A 29 4.80 -4.21 -10.67
N PHE A 30 5.30 -5.15 -9.87
CA PHE A 30 6.71 -5.50 -9.90
C PHE A 30 7.06 -6.33 -11.15
N GLU A 31 6.17 -7.25 -11.55
CA GLU A 31 6.32 -8.09 -12.75
C GLU A 31 6.41 -7.28 -14.05
N ASN A 32 5.70 -6.14 -14.11
CA ASN A 32 5.63 -5.34 -15.33
C ASN A 32 6.78 -4.33 -15.49
N PHE A 33 7.44 -3.93 -14.39
CA PHE A 33 8.49 -2.89 -14.43
C PHE A 33 9.89 -3.40 -14.10
N TYR A 34 10.03 -4.60 -13.54
CA TYR A 34 11.33 -5.11 -13.10
C TYR A 34 11.61 -6.54 -13.57
N GLU A 35 12.90 -6.88 -13.55
CA GLU A 35 13.41 -8.19 -13.93
C GLU A 35 12.94 -9.30 -12.96
N GLN A 36 13.00 -10.55 -13.43
CA GLN A 36 12.53 -11.72 -12.69
C GLN A 36 13.06 -11.84 -11.27
N GLU A 37 14.35 -11.56 -11.06
CA GLU A 37 14.96 -11.59 -9.74
C GLU A 37 14.28 -10.65 -8.72
N VAL A 38 13.79 -9.50 -9.19
CA VAL A 38 13.08 -8.52 -8.34
C VAL A 38 11.69 -9.04 -8.02
N PHE A 39 10.91 -9.41 -9.03
CA PHE A 39 9.50 -9.77 -8.79
C PHE A 39 9.35 -11.10 -8.04
N GLU A 40 10.33 -12.00 -8.12
CA GLU A 40 10.36 -13.22 -7.30
C GLU A 40 10.58 -12.90 -5.82
N GLN A 41 11.46 -11.93 -5.52
CA GLN A 41 11.70 -11.47 -4.15
C GLN A 41 10.48 -10.75 -3.56
N THR A 42 9.83 -9.89 -4.32
CA THR A 42 8.59 -9.22 -3.88
C THR A 42 7.45 -10.21 -3.71
N ALA A 43 7.27 -11.19 -4.61
CA ALA A 43 6.30 -12.27 -4.44
C ALA A 43 6.55 -13.05 -3.14
N GLY A 44 7.82 -13.36 -2.84
CA GLY A 44 8.21 -14.02 -1.59
C GLY A 44 7.89 -13.21 -0.32
N ILE A 45 7.83 -11.87 -0.42
CA ILE A 45 7.33 -11.02 0.67
C ILE A 45 5.81 -11.09 0.74
N ILE A 46 5.12 -10.89 -0.38
CA ILE A 46 3.65 -10.90 -0.46
C ILE A 46 3.08 -12.21 0.11
N HIS A 47 3.65 -13.37 -0.24
CA HIS A 47 3.20 -14.67 0.26
C HIS A 47 3.34 -14.87 1.78
N LYS A 48 4.13 -14.05 2.47
CA LYS A 48 4.30 -14.14 3.93
C LYS A 48 3.21 -13.41 4.70
N TYR A 49 2.39 -12.59 4.03
CA TYR A 49 1.38 -11.76 4.68
C TYR A 49 0.04 -11.89 3.95
N ASN A 50 -1.02 -12.19 4.71
CA ASN A 50 -2.36 -12.20 4.15
C ASN A 50 -2.89 -10.78 3.92
N ASN A 51 -2.42 -9.81 4.72
CA ASN A 51 -2.76 -8.41 4.67
C ASN A 51 -1.50 -7.55 4.45
N PRO A 52 -1.36 -6.83 3.32
CA PRO A 52 -0.21 -5.96 3.06
C PRO A 52 -0.02 -4.87 4.12
N GLU A 53 -1.09 -4.44 4.78
CA GLU A 53 -1.03 -3.43 5.86
C GLU A 53 -0.32 -3.91 7.13
N GLU A 54 0.06 -5.19 7.19
CA GLU A 54 0.85 -5.79 8.28
C GLU A 54 2.34 -5.88 7.95
N ILE A 55 2.75 -5.48 6.75
CA ILE A 55 4.14 -5.50 6.31
C ILE A 55 4.88 -4.35 7.00
N ASN A 56 5.34 -4.59 8.23
CA ASN A 56 6.40 -3.87 8.93
C ASN A 56 6.64 -4.54 10.28
N THR A 57 7.60 -5.46 10.35
CA THR A 57 7.88 -6.23 11.58
C THR A 57 9.02 -5.64 12.41
N HIS A 58 9.86 -4.79 11.83
CA HIS A 58 11.03 -4.19 12.48
C HIS A 58 11.48 -2.94 11.70
N PRO A 59 12.09 -1.91 12.34
CA PRO A 59 12.55 -0.69 11.65
C PRO A 59 13.38 -0.91 10.38
N ASN A 60 14.28 -1.90 10.39
CA ASN A 60 15.12 -2.26 9.23
C ASN A 60 14.38 -3.05 8.14
N THR A 61 13.12 -3.40 8.37
CA THR A 61 12.27 -4.18 7.46
C THR A 61 10.97 -3.46 7.12
N ALA A 62 10.97 -2.13 7.29
CA ALA A 62 9.90 -1.26 6.82
C ALA A 62 9.68 -1.46 5.30
N PRO A 63 8.44 -1.25 4.80
CA PRO A 63 8.10 -1.42 3.39
C PRO A 63 9.09 -0.79 2.41
N SER A 64 9.43 0.49 2.61
CA SER A 64 10.36 1.19 1.71
C SER A 64 11.77 0.62 1.75
N LYS A 65 12.22 0.13 2.92
CA LYS A 65 13.54 -0.53 3.08
C LYS A 65 13.60 -1.85 2.34
N ARG A 66 12.54 -2.64 2.36
CA ARG A 66 12.44 -3.87 1.56
C ARG A 66 12.58 -3.58 0.07
N LEU A 67 11.90 -2.54 -0.42
CA LEU A 67 11.99 -2.14 -1.82
C LEU A 67 13.38 -1.62 -2.19
N MET A 68 14.00 -0.76 -1.37
CA MET A 68 15.38 -0.29 -1.59
C MET A 68 16.42 -1.42 -1.54
N ASP A 69 16.19 -2.45 -0.72
CA ASP A 69 17.10 -3.60 -0.63
C ASP A 69 17.02 -4.48 -1.88
N ILE A 70 15.82 -4.73 -2.40
CA ILE A 70 15.57 -5.53 -3.60
C ILE A 70 15.92 -4.76 -4.89
N ILE A 71 15.50 -3.50 -4.97
CA ILE A 71 15.58 -2.65 -6.18
C ILE A 71 16.59 -1.53 -5.89
N LYS A 72 17.83 -1.67 -6.39
CA LYS A 72 18.89 -0.69 -6.11
C LYS A 72 18.64 0.69 -6.70
N SER A 73 17.86 0.78 -7.77
CA SER A 73 17.47 2.02 -8.43
C SER A 73 16.12 2.56 -7.95
N TYR A 74 15.59 2.07 -6.82
CA TYR A 74 14.24 2.39 -6.39
C TYR A 74 14.07 3.88 -6.09
N GLU A 75 13.25 4.54 -6.91
CA GLU A 75 12.87 5.94 -6.74
C GLU A 75 11.46 6.04 -6.17
N LYS A 76 11.38 6.28 -4.86
CA LYS A 76 10.17 6.18 -4.03
C LYS A 76 8.92 6.82 -4.67
N VAL A 77 9.09 8.02 -5.24
CA VAL A 77 7.98 8.78 -5.84
C VAL A 77 7.59 8.21 -7.21
N VAL A 78 8.56 7.98 -8.10
CA VAL A 78 8.26 7.57 -9.47
C VAL A 78 7.82 6.11 -9.51
N ASP A 79 8.64 5.23 -8.96
CA ASP A 79 8.41 3.79 -8.98
C ASP A 79 7.18 3.42 -8.15
N GLY A 80 7.03 4.03 -6.97
CA GLY A 80 5.86 3.80 -6.11
C GLY A 80 4.54 4.13 -6.83
N ASN A 81 4.49 5.23 -7.58
CA ASN A 81 3.31 5.59 -8.36
C ASN A 81 3.07 4.63 -9.53
N LEU A 82 4.12 4.25 -10.28
CA LEU A 82 3.99 3.32 -11.40
C LEU A 82 3.48 1.94 -10.93
N ILE A 83 4.07 1.40 -9.86
CA ILE A 83 3.66 0.13 -9.26
C ILE A 83 2.19 0.23 -8.79
N ALA A 84 1.79 1.31 -8.11
CA ALA A 84 0.42 1.47 -7.63
C ALA A 84 -0.60 1.56 -8.77
N LEU A 85 -0.27 2.26 -9.85
CA LEU A 85 -1.12 2.37 -11.04
C LEU A 85 -1.34 0.99 -11.67
N GLU A 86 -0.28 0.19 -11.75
CA GLU A 86 -0.33 -1.14 -12.35
C GLU A 86 -1.08 -2.16 -11.49
N ILE A 87 -0.90 -2.13 -10.17
CA ILE A 87 -1.69 -2.94 -9.23
C ILE A 87 -3.17 -2.58 -9.29
N ASN A 88 -3.48 -1.31 -9.60
CA ASN A 88 -4.78 -0.66 -9.60
C ASN A 88 -5.48 -0.56 -8.23
N ILE A 89 -6.36 0.43 -8.10
CA ILE A 89 -7.06 0.73 -6.84
C ILE A 89 -7.95 -0.43 -6.38
N LYS A 90 -8.58 -1.17 -7.30
CA LYS A 90 -9.48 -2.27 -6.95
C LYS A 90 -8.73 -3.37 -6.19
N THR A 91 -7.56 -3.77 -6.68
CA THR A 91 -6.71 -4.77 -6.01
C THR A 91 -6.24 -4.29 -4.65
N ILE A 92 -5.85 -3.01 -4.54
CA ILE A 92 -5.45 -2.42 -3.25
C ILE A 92 -6.61 -2.48 -2.25
N LEU A 93 -7.83 -2.09 -2.64
CA LEU A 93 -9.01 -2.12 -1.75
C LEU A 93 -9.40 -3.56 -1.36
N GLU A 94 -9.25 -4.53 -2.26
CA GLU A 94 -9.52 -5.93 -1.95
C GLU A 94 -8.58 -6.49 -0.86
N LYS A 95 -7.30 -6.09 -0.90
CA LYS A 95 -6.25 -6.63 -0.04
C LYS A 95 -5.97 -5.83 1.22
N CYS A 96 -6.26 -4.53 1.22
CA CYS A 96 -5.95 -3.59 2.29
C CYS A 96 -7.24 -3.14 2.98
N PRO A 97 -7.73 -3.87 4.01
CA PRO A 97 -9.04 -3.62 4.62
C PRO A 97 -9.15 -2.26 5.31
N ARG A 98 -8.12 -1.79 6.04
CA ARG A 98 -8.21 -0.48 6.72
C ARG A 98 -8.25 0.66 5.71
N PHE A 99 -7.47 0.54 4.63
CA PHE A 99 -7.50 1.51 3.55
C PHE A 99 -8.86 1.48 2.83
N ARG A 100 -9.39 0.28 2.57
CA ARG A 100 -10.73 0.11 1.99
C ARG A 100 -11.81 0.75 2.83
N ASP A 101 -11.88 0.45 4.12
CA ASP A 101 -12.92 0.96 5.00
C ASP A 101 -12.93 2.51 5.01
N TRP A 102 -11.76 3.12 4.95
CA TRP A 102 -11.64 4.58 4.83
C TRP A 102 -12.11 5.10 3.47
N VAL A 103 -11.66 4.50 2.37
CA VAL A 103 -12.08 4.92 1.02
C VAL A 103 -13.59 4.74 0.83
N GLU A 104 -14.16 3.63 1.28
CA GLU A 104 -15.61 3.38 1.19
C GLU A 104 -16.39 4.42 2.00
N SER A 105 -15.91 4.79 3.20
CA SER A 105 -16.51 5.88 3.98
C SER A 105 -16.47 7.23 3.24
N LEU A 106 -15.38 7.53 2.53
CA LEU A 106 -15.29 8.75 1.71
C LEU A 106 -16.26 8.72 0.53
N VAL A 107 -16.38 7.57 -0.14
CA VAL A 107 -17.25 7.38 -1.30
C VAL A 107 -18.72 7.48 -0.90
N GLU A 108 -19.12 6.87 0.21
CA GLU A 108 -20.49 6.96 0.75
C GLU A 108 -20.88 8.42 0.98
N ILE A 109 -20.05 9.18 1.70
CA ILE A 109 -20.30 10.61 1.97
C ILE A 109 -20.35 11.43 0.68
N ALA A 110 -19.44 11.18 -0.27
CA ALA A 110 -19.42 11.91 -1.53
C ALA A 110 -20.56 11.54 -2.50
N SER A 111 -21.24 10.41 -2.28
CA SER A 111 -22.37 9.96 -3.12
C SER A 111 -23.73 10.37 -2.57
N GLU A 112 -23.78 10.88 -1.33
CA GLU A 112 -24.99 11.41 -0.69
C GLU A 112 -25.29 12.87 -1.07
N ASP A 113 -24.36 13.54 -1.79
CA ASP A 113 -24.51 14.87 -2.41
C ASP A 113 -25.00 14.79 -3.87
#